data_AF-A0A1S9MCA0-F1
#
_entry.id   AF-A0A1S9MCA0-F1
#
_cell.length_a   1.000
_cell.length_b   1.000
_cell.length_c   1.000
_cell.angle_alpha   90.00
_cell.angle_beta   90.00
_cell.angle_gamma   90.00
#
_symmetry.space_group_name_H-M   'P 1'
#
loop_
_entity.id
_entity.type
_entity.pdbx_description
1 polymer ?
#
loop_
_entity_poly.entity_id
_entity_poly.type
_entity_poly.pdbx_seq_one_letter_code
_entity_poly.pdbx_strand_id
1 'polypeptide(L)'
;MKALADGSYDSYLVPDEVRQLEAAGEKFYPCELASLVHNESSILAKKAIRDALERGDNIIIDGTLSGEKNACAQLDALQAAGYDVKVADVETTRPVSEARTLWRWERGYLESENGIAFGRYAELGGRWVPQSFPASLFATVDAQESICAANAAAVAADYGCVSEYVVYRVADKDAGPKLETTKGRAKPDGPLVDGETVASVRTASTTRTPQHRGRTQAGKDFGR
;
A
#
# COMPACT_ATOMS: atom_id res chain seq x y z
N MET A 1 4.12 -12.58 18.82
CA MET A 1 2.74 -12.78 19.30
C MET A 1 2.65 -12.26 20.72
N LYS A 2 2.43 -10.95 20.90
CA LYS A 2 2.40 -10.35 22.23
C LYS A 2 1.17 -10.82 23.02
N ALA A 3 0.00 -10.83 22.38
CA ALA A 3 -1.26 -11.18 23.03
C ALA A 3 -1.35 -12.64 23.51
N LEU A 4 -0.76 -13.58 22.77
CA LEU A 4 -0.63 -14.96 23.23
C LEU A 4 0.38 -15.06 24.39
N ALA A 5 1.50 -14.35 24.28
CA ALA A 5 2.57 -14.43 25.28
C ALA A 5 2.21 -13.78 26.63
N ASP A 6 1.40 -12.71 26.61
CA ASP A 6 0.98 -11.98 27.81
C ASP A 6 -0.40 -12.38 28.35
N GLY A 7 -1.07 -13.36 27.73
CA GLY A 7 -2.37 -13.89 28.15
C GLY A 7 -3.56 -12.97 27.87
N SER A 8 -3.36 -11.83 27.17
CA SER A 8 -4.46 -10.96 26.78
C SER A 8 -5.41 -11.61 25.76
N TYR A 9 -4.91 -12.56 24.97
CA TYR A 9 -5.72 -13.33 24.02
C TYR A 9 -6.89 -14.05 24.71
N ASP A 10 -6.59 -14.95 25.65
CA ASP A 10 -7.61 -15.77 26.33
C ASP A 10 -8.48 -14.97 27.31
N SER A 11 -7.95 -13.86 27.85
CA SER A 11 -8.62 -13.11 28.92
C SER A 11 -9.71 -12.17 28.42
N TYR A 12 -9.46 -11.34 27.41
CA TYR A 12 -10.43 -10.32 26.97
C TYR A 12 -10.55 -10.14 25.46
N LEU A 13 -9.62 -10.67 24.66
CA LEU A 13 -9.73 -10.55 23.20
C LEU A 13 -10.72 -11.55 22.61
N VAL A 14 -10.76 -12.78 23.10
CA VAL A 14 -11.76 -13.76 22.65
C VAL A 14 -13.13 -13.40 23.25
N PRO A 15 -14.21 -13.28 22.46
CA PRO A 15 -15.57 -13.05 22.98
C PRO A 15 -16.15 -14.29 23.68
N ASP A 16 -17.14 -14.10 24.56
CA ASP A 16 -17.78 -15.21 25.28
C ASP A 16 -18.48 -16.19 24.34
N GLU A 17 -19.05 -15.69 23.25
CA GLU A 17 -19.71 -16.53 22.24
C GLU A 17 -18.72 -17.47 21.55
N VAL A 18 -17.51 -16.99 21.27
CA VAL A 18 -16.44 -17.82 20.70
C VAL A 18 -15.98 -18.86 21.72
N ARG A 19 -15.79 -18.47 22.99
CA ARG A 19 -15.44 -19.40 24.08
C ARG A 19 -16.48 -20.52 24.25
N GLN A 20 -17.76 -20.20 24.12
CA GLN A 20 -18.84 -21.20 24.21
C GLN A 20 -18.80 -22.20 23.05
N LEU A 21 -18.48 -21.74 21.84
CA LEU A 21 -18.32 -22.61 20.68
C LEU A 21 -17.07 -23.51 20.83
N GLU A 22 -15.96 -22.96 21.33
CA GLU A 22 -14.76 -23.75 21.63
C GLU A 22 -15.02 -24.81 22.70
N ALA A 23 -15.77 -24.47 23.75
CA ALA A 23 -16.19 -25.44 24.76
C ALA A 23 -17.14 -26.52 24.21
N ALA A 24 -17.85 -26.25 23.12
CA ALA A 24 -18.67 -27.22 22.40
C ALA A 24 -17.87 -28.07 21.39
N GLY A 25 -16.57 -27.83 21.24
CA GLY A 25 -15.66 -28.60 20.40
C GLY A 25 -15.30 -27.94 19.06
N GLU A 26 -15.79 -26.72 18.80
CA GLU A 26 -15.32 -25.95 17.64
C GLU A 26 -13.88 -25.49 17.85
N LYS A 27 -13.15 -25.25 16.76
CA LYS A 27 -11.77 -24.77 16.81
C LYS A 27 -11.66 -23.46 16.04
N PHE A 28 -11.16 -22.42 16.70
CA PHE A 28 -10.85 -21.14 16.06
C PHE A 28 -9.38 -20.81 16.21
N TYR A 29 -8.77 -20.38 15.12
CA TYR A 29 -7.40 -19.92 15.14
C TYR A 29 -7.29 -18.41 15.42
N PRO A 30 -6.21 -17.93 16.05
CA PRO A 30 -6.02 -16.51 16.35
C PRO A 30 -6.18 -15.55 15.17
N CYS A 31 -5.72 -15.91 13.96
CA CYS A 31 -5.88 -15.05 12.79
C CYS A 31 -7.32 -14.96 12.26
N GLU A 32 -8.21 -15.88 12.64
CA GLU A 32 -9.62 -15.83 12.28
C GLU A 32 -10.35 -14.73 13.06
N LEU A 33 -9.83 -14.41 14.25
CA LEU A 33 -10.31 -13.33 15.12
C LEU A 33 -9.59 -12.00 14.87
N ALA A 34 -8.79 -11.87 13.81
CA ALA A 34 -7.99 -10.68 13.53
C ALA A 34 -8.82 -9.39 13.35
N SER A 35 -10.12 -9.50 13.05
CA SER A 35 -11.04 -8.36 12.97
C SER A 35 -11.25 -7.67 14.32
N LEU A 36 -11.13 -8.41 15.44
CA LEU A 36 -11.34 -7.88 16.79
C LEU A 36 -10.31 -6.79 17.16
N VAL A 37 -9.13 -6.86 16.55
CA VAL A 37 -8.03 -5.89 16.77
C VAL A 37 -7.92 -4.86 15.63
N HIS A 38 -8.89 -4.77 14.72
CA HIS A 38 -8.83 -3.86 13.56
C HIS A 38 -8.70 -2.39 13.97
N ASN A 39 -9.45 -1.95 14.99
CA ASN A 39 -9.42 -0.56 15.45
C ASN A 39 -8.08 -0.21 16.10
N GLU A 40 -7.58 -1.07 17.00
CA GLU A 40 -6.30 -0.88 17.67
C GLU A 40 -5.15 -0.87 16.66
N SER A 41 -5.10 -1.85 15.75
CA SER A 41 -4.10 -1.91 14.68
C SER A 41 -4.13 -0.68 13.78
N SER A 42 -5.31 -0.14 13.47
CA SER A 42 -5.45 1.11 12.71
C SER A 42 -4.90 2.32 13.46
N ILE A 43 -5.10 2.40 14.79
CA ILE A 43 -4.53 3.46 15.63
C ILE A 43 -3.00 3.36 15.65
N LEU A 44 -2.46 2.15 15.83
CA LEU A 44 -1.03 1.90 15.86
C LEU A 44 -0.37 2.22 14.52
N ALA A 45 -0.99 1.83 13.40
CA ALA A 45 -0.50 2.17 12.06
C ALA A 45 -0.45 3.68 11.85
N LYS A 46 -1.52 4.41 12.20
CA LYS A 46 -1.56 5.88 12.12
C LYS A 46 -0.49 6.54 12.99
N LYS A 47 -0.23 6.00 14.19
CA LYS A 47 0.85 6.48 15.05
C LYS A 47 2.22 6.23 14.41
N ALA A 48 2.47 5.03 13.90
CA ALA A 48 3.74 4.69 13.26
C ALA A 48 4.03 5.57 12.05
N ILE A 49 3.02 5.87 11.23
CA ILE A 49 3.13 6.80 10.10
C ILE A 49 3.51 8.20 10.60
N ARG A 50 2.80 8.76 11.59
CA ARG A 50 3.15 10.08 12.15
C ARG A 50 4.57 10.13 12.70
N ASP A 51 4.95 9.15 13.52
CA ASP A 51 6.28 9.09 14.12
C ASP A 51 7.36 9.00 13.01
N ALA A 52 7.09 8.33 11.89
CA ALA A 52 8.01 8.23 10.76
C ALA A 52 8.09 9.51 9.93
N LEU A 53 6.97 10.21 9.73
CA LEU A 53 6.94 11.55 9.10
C LEU A 53 7.76 12.55 9.92
N GLU A 54 7.62 12.54 11.25
CA GLU A 54 8.39 13.42 12.14
C GLU A 54 9.91 13.18 12.06
N ARG A 55 10.32 11.93 11.80
CA ARG A 55 11.74 11.56 11.61
C ARG A 55 12.24 11.81 10.19
N GLY A 56 11.36 12.02 9.21
CA GLY A 56 11.73 12.11 7.79
C GLY A 56 12.18 10.77 7.20
N ASP A 57 11.67 9.64 7.72
CA ASP A 57 12.01 8.30 7.23
C ASP A 57 11.42 8.06 5.84
N ASN A 58 12.12 7.28 5.00
CA ASN A 58 11.47 6.68 3.81
C ASN A 58 10.44 5.65 4.28
N ILE A 59 9.19 5.81 3.87
CA ILE A 59 8.08 4.97 4.32
C ILE A 59 7.32 4.32 3.16
N ILE A 60 6.86 3.10 3.39
CA ILE A 60 5.86 2.43 2.56
C ILE A 60 4.58 2.35 3.39
N ILE A 61 3.50 2.92 2.86
CA ILE A 61 2.19 2.87 3.50
C ILE A 61 1.33 1.87 2.73
N ASP A 62 1.05 0.73 3.36
CA ASP A 62 0.16 -0.31 2.82
C ASP A 62 -1.29 -0.02 3.22
N GLY A 63 -2.20 -0.10 2.25
CA GLY A 63 -3.60 0.18 2.43
C GLY A 63 -4.40 -0.02 1.14
N THR A 64 -5.72 -0.11 1.28
CA THR A 64 -6.61 -0.27 0.11
C THR A 64 -6.87 1.04 -0.62
N LEU A 65 -6.65 2.19 0.01
CA LEU A 65 -7.00 3.51 -0.54
C LEU A 65 -8.49 3.66 -0.92
N SER A 66 -9.37 2.87 -0.30
CA SER A 66 -10.82 2.85 -0.60
C SER A 66 -11.59 4.09 -0.13
N GLY A 67 -11.07 4.82 0.86
CA GLY A 67 -11.69 6.05 1.37
C GLY A 67 -11.01 7.30 0.83
N GLU A 68 -11.66 7.99 -0.10
CA GLU A 68 -11.15 9.22 -0.75
C GLU A 68 -10.64 10.26 0.26
N LYS A 69 -11.45 10.61 1.27
CA LYS A 69 -11.07 11.60 2.30
C LYS A 69 -9.80 11.20 3.06
N ASN A 70 -9.64 9.91 3.35
CA ASN A 70 -8.46 9.41 4.04
C ASN A 70 -7.23 9.42 3.12
N ALA A 71 -7.41 9.12 1.83
CA ALA A 71 -6.37 9.21 0.83
C ALA A 71 -5.86 10.66 0.68
N CYS A 72 -6.77 11.62 0.52
CA CYS A 72 -6.43 13.04 0.46
C CYS A 72 -5.68 13.50 1.71
N ALA A 73 -6.22 13.24 2.91
CA ALA A 73 -5.58 13.63 4.16
C ALA A 73 -4.18 13.02 4.33
N GLN A 74 -3.96 11.80 3.84
CA GLN A 74 -2.64 11.16 3.87
C GLN A 74 -1.66 11.86 2.91
N LEU A 75 -2.08 12.20 1.69
CA LEU A 75 -1.24 12.90 0.72
C LEU A 75 -0.98 14.35 1.13
N ASP A 76 -1.94 15.03 1.75
CA ASP A 76 -1.74 16.35 2.36
C ASP A 76 -0.61 16.32 3.39
N ALA A 77 -0.63 15.31 4.28
CA ALA A 77 0.41 15.14 5.31
C ALA A 77 1.79 14.85 4.70
N LEU A 78 1.86 13.99 3.67
CA LEU A 78 3.09 13.67 2.95
C LEU A 78 3.65 14.91 2.24
N GLN A 79 2.80 15.66 1.55
CA GLN A 79 3.18 16.89 0.84
C GLN A 79 3.67 17.96 1.80
N ALA A 80 2.96 18.17 2.92
CA ALA A 80 3.35 19.12 3.95
C ALA A 80 4.70 18.77 4.60
N ALA A 81 5.01 17.48 4.71
CA ALA A 81 6.30 16.99 5.19
C ALA A 81 7.39 16.97 4.10
N GLY A 82 7.09 17.37 2.86
CA GLY A 82 8.06 17.50 1.77
C GLY A 82 8.45 16.18 1.09
N TYR A 83 7.61 15.15 1.21
CA TYR A 83 7.88 13.86 0.58
C TYR A 83 7.70 13.92 -0.94
N ASP A 84 8.55 13.18 -1.64
CA ASP A 84 8.33 12.74 -3.02
C ASP A 84 7.61 11.38 -2.99
N VAL A 85 6.43 11.30 -3.60
CA VAL A 85 5.52 10.17 -3.45
C VAL A 85 5.43 9.35 -4.74
N LYS A 86 5.60 8.03 -4.58
CA LYS A 86 5.19 7.03 -5.56
C LYS A 86 3.86 6.39 -5.11
N VAL A 87 2.87 6.41 -5.99
CA VAL A 87 1.64 5.62 -5.83
C VAL A 87 1.81 4.31 -6.59
N ALA A 88 1.81 3.19 -5.88
CA ALA A 88 1.83 1.86 -6.45
C ALA A 88 0.47 1.20 -6.24
N ASP A 89 -0.26 1.04 -7.33
CA ASP A 89 -1.64 0.55 -7.37
C ASP A 89 -1.65 -0.89 -7.86
N VAL A 90 -2.33 -1.79 -7.13
CA VAL A 90 -2.33 -3.23 -7.40
C VAL A 90 -3.76 -3.68 -7.61
N GLU A 91 -4.14 -3.80 -8.87
CA GLU A 91 -5.52 -3.95 -9.28
C GLU A 91 -5.83 -5.36 -9.78
N THR A 92 -7.08 -5.76 -9.58
CA THR A 92 -7.62 -7.04 -10.01
C THR A 92 -9.13 -6.96 -10.10
N THR A 93 -9.77 -7.96 -10.70
CA THR A 93 -11.22 -8.01 -10.79
C THR A 93 -11.82 -8.44 -9.45
N ARG A 94 -13.10 -8.10 -9.22
CA ARG A 94 -13.82 -8.51 -8.01
C ARG A 94 -13.77 -10.03 -7.77
N PRO A 95 -14.06 -10.91 -8.74
CA PRO A 95 -13.98 -12.36 -8.54
C PRO A 95 -12.59 -12.84 -8.12
N VAL A 96 -11.53 -12.24 -8.68
CA VAL A 96 -10.16 -12.60 -8.31
C VAL A 96 -9.82 -12.10 -6.90
N SER A 97 -10.23 -10.89 -6.53
CA SER A 97 -10.05 -10.33 -5.18
C SER A 97 -10.72 -11.20 -4.10
N GLU A 98 -11.97 -11.60 -4.33
CA GLU A 98 -12.72 -12.52 -3.45
C GLU A 98 -12.04 -13.89 -3.36
N ALA A 99 -11.68 -14.48 -4.51
CA ALA A 99 -11.01 -15.79 -4.56
C ALA A 99 -9.65 -15.78 -3.83
N ARG A 100 -8.85 -14.72 -3.99
CA ARG A 100 -7.55 -14.59 -3.31
C ARG A 100 -7.69 -14.41 -1.80
N THR A 101 -8.72 -13.68 -1.38
CA THR A 101 -9.02 -13.46 0.03
C THR A 101 -9.38 -14.78 0.71
N LEU A 102 -10.29 -15.55 0.09
CA LEU A 102 -10.68 -16.87 0.58
C LEU A 102 -9.50 -17.84 0.57
N TRP A 103 -8.78 -17.92 -0.54
CA TRP A 103 -7.63 -18.81 -0.69
C TRP A 103 -6.53 -18.53 0.34
N ARG A 104 -6.28 -17.26 0.68
CA ARG A 104 -5.29 -16.89 1.71
C ARG A 104 -5.68 -17.40 3.09
N TRP A 105 -6.97 -17.32 3.44
CA TRP A 105 -7.47 -17.89 4.69
C TRP A 105 -7.36 -19.41 4.66
N GLU A 106 -7.93 -20.06 3.62
CA GLU A 106 -7.97 -21.51 3.49
C GLU A 106 -6.57 -22.13 3.57
N ARG A 107 -5.59 -21.54 2.88
CA ARG A 107 -4.21 -21.99 2.93
C ARG A 107 -3.65 -21.96 4.35
N GLY A 108 -3.78 -20.83 5.07
CA GLY A 108 -3.25 -20.72 6.43
C GLY A 108 -3.97 -21.63 7.43
N TYR A 109 -5.28 -21.82 7.23
CA TYR A 109 -6.09 -22.75 8.01
C TYR A 109 -5.58 -24.19 7.81
N LEU A 110 -5.51 -24.67 6.56
CA LEU A 110 -5.05 -26.02 6.22
C LEU A 110 -3.59 -26.25 6.59
N GLU A 111 -2.73 -25.25 6.47
CA GLU A 111 -1.33 -25.36 6.90
C GLU A 111 -1.23 -25.63 8.41
N SER A 112 -2.05 -24.95 9.21
CA SER A 112 -2.09 -25.15 10.66
C SER A 112 -2.73 -26.49 11.02
N GLU A 113 -3.82 -26.85 10.35
CA GLU A 113 -4.55 -28.10 10.60
C GLU A 113 -3.75 -29.36 10.25
N ASN A 114 -2.96 -29.29 9.19
CA ASN A 114 -2.08 -30.39 8.78
C ASN A 114 -0.73 -30.39 9.50
N GLY A 115 -0.48 -29.44 10.42
CA GLY A 115 0.79 -29.34 11.14
C GLY A 115 1.99 -29.00 10.26
N ILE A 116 1.76 -28.36 9.10
CA ILE A 116 2.80 -27.95 8.14
C ILE A 116 3.12 -26.46 8.22
N ALA A 117 2.37 -25.68 9.00
CA ALA A 117 2.71 -24.29 9.27
C ALA A 117 4.01 -24.22 10.10
N PHE A 118 4.93 -23.32 9.74
CA PHE A 118 6.26 -23.25 10.35
C PHE A 118 6.51 -21.93 11.08
N GLY A 119 7.41 -21.99 12.08
CA GLY A 119 7.89 -20.82 12.81
C GLY A 119 6.78 -20.13 13.60
N ARG A 120 6.84 -18.80 13.68
CA ARG A 120 5.91 -17.99 14.51
C ARG A 120 4.45 -18.01 14.06
N TYR A 121 4.14 -18.68 12.95
CA TYR A 121 2.81 -18.76 12.35
C TYR A 121 2.15 -20.14 12.51
N ALA A 122 2.88 -21.12 13.08
CA ALA A 122 2.45 -22.52 13.16
C ALA A 122 1.07 -22.72 13.81
N GLU A 123 0.72 -21.86 14.76
CA GLU A 123 -0.49 -21.97 15.58
C GLU A 123 -1.52 -20.86 15.26
N LEU A 124 -1.31 -20.10 14.18
CA LEU A 124 -2.09 -18.88 13.95
C LEU A 124 -3.25 -19.04 12.97
N GLY A 125 -3.30 -20.10 12.17
CA GLY A 125 -4.35 -20.32 11.18
C GLY A 125 -4.40 -19.29 10.04
N GLY A 126 -5.51 -19.31 9.31
CA GLY A 126 -5.79 -18.39 8.21
C GLY A 126 -6.32 -17.04 8.70
N ARG A 127 -5.98 -15.95 8.00
CA ARG A 127 -6.57 -14.64 8.28
C ARG A 127 -7.93 -14.51 7.60
N TRP A 128 -9.00 -14.64 8.38
CA TRP A 128 -10.36 -14.46 7.89
C TRP A 128 -10.63 -13.00 7.50
N VAL A 129 -11.37 -12.82 6.41
CA VAL A 129 -11.92 -11.54 5.96
C VAL A 129 -13.32 -11.82 5.41
N PRO A 130 -14.37 -11.17 5.92
CA PRO A 130 -15.72 -11.35 5.40
C PRO A 130 -15.81 -10.99 3.91
N GLN A 131 -16.52 -11.79 3.10
CA GLN A 131 -16.68 -11.55 1.65
C GLN A 131 -17.28 -10.17 1.32
N SER A 132 -18.09 -9.61 2.23
CA SER A 132 -18.64 -8.26 2.08
C SER A 132 -17.56 -7.19 1.97
N PHE A 133 -16.38 -7.41 2.57
CA PHE A 133 -15.29 -6.45 2.53
C PHE A 133 -14.67 -6.30 1.12
N PRO A 134 -14.08 -7.34 0.47
CA PRO A 134 -13.58 -7.21 -0.89
C PRO A 134 -14.69 -6.79 -1.87
N ALA A 135 -15.93 -7.25 -1.67
CA ALA A 135 -17.06 -6.81 -2.49
C ALA A 135 -17.32 -5.30 -2.38
N SER A 136 -17.19 -4.72 -1.18
CA SER A 136 -17.40 -3.29 -0.96
C SER A 136 -16.36 -2.37 -1.63
N LEU A 137 -15.24 -2.93 -2.11
CA LEU A 137 -14.22 -2.19 -2.86
C LEU A 137 -14.63 -1.95 -4.32
N PHE A 138 -15.77 -2.48 -4.76
CA PHE A 138 -16.28 -2.33 -6.11
C PHE A 138 -17.66 -1.67 -6.05
N ALA A 139 -17.87 -0.63 -6.86
CA ALA A 139 -19.12 0.12 -6.88
C ALA A 139 -20.32 -0.76 -7.29
N THR A 140 -20.09 -1.72 -8.17
CA THR A 140 -21.09 -2.67 -8.67
C THR A 140 -20.48 -4.07 -8.84
N VAL A 141 -21.32 -5.10 -8.98
CA VAL A 141 -20.87 -6.49 -9.24
C VAL A 141 -20.04 -6.59 -10.52
N ASP A 142 -20.45 -5.87 -11.57
CA ASP A 142 -19.80 -5.91 -12.89
C ASP A 142 -18.71 -4.85 -13.07
N ALA A 143 -18.33 -4.14 -11.99
CA ALA A 143 -17.31 -3.11 -12.04
C ALA A 143 -15.97 -3.72 -12.48
N GLN A 144 -15.38 -3.16 -13.52
CA GLN A 144 -14.07 -3.59 -14.02
C GLN A 144 -12.92 -3.07 -13.17
N GLU A 145 -13.15 -1.95 -12.47
CA GLU A 145 -12.19 -1.30 -11.59
C GLU A 145 -12.74 -1.16 -10.18
N SER A 146 -11.84 -1.18 -9.21
CA SER A 146 -12.17 -0.90 -7.82
C SER A 146 -12.35 0.61 -7.59
N ILE A 147 -13.02 0.98 -6.50
CA ILE A 147 -13.01 2.37 -6.01
C ILE A 147 -11.59 2.81 -5.62
N CYS A 148 -10.72 1.85 -5.29
CA CYS A 148 -9.33 2.06 -4.94
C CYS A 148 -8.54 2.59 -6.13
N ALA A 149 -8.69 1.97 -7.31
CA ALA A 149 -8.10 2.41 -8.57
C ALA A 149 -8.49 3.86 -8.89
N ALA A 150 -9.77 4.19 -8.73
CA ALA A 150 -10.27 5.54 -8.97
C ALA A 150 -9.61 6.56 -8.03
N ASN A 151 -9.54 6.24 -6.74
CA ASN A 151 -8.88 7.10 -5.75
C ASN A 151 -7.37 7.24 -6.03
N ALA A 152 -6.69 6.14 -6.38
CA ALA A 152 -5.27 6.14 -6.70
C ALA A 152 -4.96 7.03 -7.91
N ALA A 153 -5.75 6.91 -8.98
CA ALA A 153 -5.62 7.74 -10.17
C ALA A 153 -5.89 9.23 -9.87
N ALA A 154 -6.92 9.53 -9.05
CA ALA A 154 -7.26 10.89 -8.66
C ALA A 154 -6.13 11.55 -7.85
N VAL A 155 -5.67 10.92 -6.76
CA VAL A 155 -4.60 11.50 -5.94
C VAL A 155 -3.30 11.63 -6.72
N ALA A 156 -3.00 10.69 -7.63
CA ALA A 156 -1.83 10.76 -8.47
C ALA A 156 -1.86 11.94 -9.44
N ALA A 157 -3.04 12.28 -9.98
CA ALA A 157 -3.21 13.44 -10.84
C ALA A 157 -3.16 14.76 -10.05
N ASP A 158 -3.86 14.82 -8.93
CA ASP A 158 -4.18 16.06 -8.22
C ASP A 158 -3.07 16.55 -7.28
N TYR A 159 -2.22 15.65 -6.78
CA TYR A 159 -1.15 16.02 -5.84
C TYR A 159 0.20 16.17 -6.54
N GLY A 160 0.78 17.37 -6.43
CA GLY A 160 2.08 17.70 -7.03
C GLY A 160 3.25 16.90 -6.46
N CYS A 161 3.16 16.47 -5.19
CA CYS A 161 4.14 15.58 -4.56
C CYS A 161 4.17 14.16 -5.14
N VAL A 162 3.17 13.75 -5.92
CA VAL A 162 3.18 12.44 -6.58
C VAL A 162 4.01 12.52 -7.87
N SER A 163 5.23 11.99 -7.86
CA SER A 163 6.12 11.99 -9.02
C SER A 163 5.96 10.78 -9.92
N GLU A 164 5.44 9.66 -9.38
CA GLU A 164 5.27 8.41 -10.10
C GLU A 164 3.97 7.70 -9.70
N TYR A 165 3.25 7.20 -10.70
CA TYR A 165 2.07 6.35 -10.55
C TYR A 165 2.27 5.09 -11.37
N VAL A 166 2.29 3.94 -10.69
CA VAL A 166 2.44 2.63 -11.33
C VAL A 166 1.25 1.76 -11.02
N VAL A 167 0.76 1.03 -12.03
CA VAL A 167 -0.34 0.08 -11.89
C VAL A 167 0.19 -1.31 -12.17
N TYR A 168 -0.05 -2.21 -11.23
CA TYR A 168 0.19 -3.64 -11.37
C TYR A 168 -1.15 -4.36 -11.48
N ARG A 169 -1.25 -5.33 -12.38
CA ARG A 169 -2.43 -6.20 -12.51
C ARG A 169 -2.17 -7.60 -12.02
N VAL A 170 -3.17 -8.16 -11.34
CA VAL A 170 -3.23 -9.56 -10.97
C VAL A 170 -4.32 -10.23 -11.80
N ALA A 171 -3.94 -11.22 -12.60
CA ALA A 171 -4.84 -11.90 -13.53
C ALA A 171 -5.71 -12.97 -12.86
N ASP A 172 -5.18 -13.68 -11.87
CA ASP A 172 -5.86 -14.78 -11.19
C ASP A 172 -5.35 -14.97 -9.76
N LYS A 173 -5.86 -15.99 -9.05
CA LYS A 173 -5.57 -16.19 -7.63
C LYS A 173 -4.12 -16.59 -7.33
N ASP A 174 -3.45 -17.25 -8.28
CA ASP A 174 -2.10 -17.81 -8.15
C ASP A 174 -1.05 -16.91 -8.81
N ALA A 175 -1.47 -15.99 -9.69
CA ALA A 175 -0.58 -15.06 -10.37
C ALA A 175 0.02 -13.99 -9.43
N GLY A 176 1.31 -13.70 -9.66
CA GLY A 176 1.96 -12.52 -9.14
C GLY A 176 1.49 -11.23 -9.86
N PRO A 177 1.57 -10.06 -9.20
CA PRO A 177 1.28 -8.78 -9.85
C PRO A 177 2.25 -8.53 -11.04
N LYS A 178 1.72 -8.05 -12.16
CA LYS A 178 2.49 -7.68 -13.36
C LYS A 178 2.33 -6.19 -13.61
N LEU A 179 3.44 -5.48 -13.82
CA LEU A 179 3.42 -4.06 -14.16
C LEU A 179 2.67 -3.87 -15.49
N GLU A 180 1.63 -3.04 -15.48
CA GLU A 180 0.80 -2.71 -16.64
C GLU A 180 1.06 -1.28 -17.10
N THR A 181 1.10 -0.32 -16.17
CA THR A 181 1.24 1.10 -16.47
C THR A 181 2.31 1.73 -15.61
N THR A 182 3.12 2.59 -16.23
CA THR A 182 4.00 3.54 -15.55
C THR A 182 3.70 4.94 -16.04
N LYS A 183 3.41 5.85 -15.13
CA LYS A 183 3.30 7.29 -15.38
C LYS A 183 4.18 8.06 -14.42
N GLY A 184 4.66 9.22 -14.86
CA GLY A 184 5.39 10.13 -13.97
C GLY A 184 5.38 11.57 -14.46
N ARG A 185 5.86 12.49 -13.62
CA ARG A 185 5.94 13.91 -13.99
C ARG A 185 7.28 14.20 -14.66
N ALA A 186 7.23 14.72 -15.89
CA ALA A 186 8.43 15.11 -16.64
C ALA A 186 9.05 16.43 -16.15
N LYS A 187 8.28 17.24 -15.42
CA LYS A 187 8.69 18.50 -14.79
C LYS A 187 7.93 18.66 -13.47
N PRO A 188 8.47 19.40 -12.48
CA PRO A 188 7.75 19.74 -11.25
C PRO A 188 6.38 20.33 -11.57
N ASP A 189 5.35 19.85 -10.86
CA ASP A 189 3.94 20.26 -10.98
C ASP A 189 3.33 20.11 -12.39
N GLY A 190 4.02 19.47 -13.34
CA GLY A 190 3.49 19.14 -14.66
C GLY A 190 2.60 17.91 -14.62
N PRO A 191 1.72 17.69 -15.62
CA PRO A 191 0.85 16.51 -15.64
C PRO A 191 1.65 15.20 -15.65
N LEU A 192 1.03 14.12 -15.17
CA LEU A 192 1.54 12.77 -15.36
C LEU A 192 1.54 12.42 -16.85
N VAL A 193 2.69 11.99 -17.36
CA VAL A 193 2.87 11.47 -18.72
C VAL A 193 3.31 10.01 -18.64
N ASP A 194 3.24 9.29 -19.74
CA ASP A 194 3.68 7.90 -19.81
C ASP A 194 5.17 7.75 -19.49
N GLY A 195 5.56 6.56 -19.03
CA GLY A 195 6.93 6.27 -18.61
C GLY A 195 7.99 6.46 -19.70
N GLU A 196 7.65 6.26 -20.98
CA GLU A 196 8.57 6.46 -22.11
C GLU A 196 8.86 7.95 -22.31
N THR A 197 7.82 8.79 -22.22
CA THR A 197 7.97 10.25 -22.24
C THR A 197 8.83 10.73 -21.07
N VAL A 198 8.61 10.24 -19.84
CA VAL A 198 9.44 10.58 -18.68
C VAL A 198 10.91 10.20 -18.91
N ALA A 199 11.16 8.98 -19.37
CA ALA A 199 12.51 8.49 -19.65
C ALA A 199 13.23 9.33 -20.73
N SER A 200 12.49 9.72 -21.78
CA SER A 200 12.99 10.56 -22.86
C SER A 200 13.41 11.95 -22.37
N VAL A 201 12.57 12.60 -21.56
CA VAL A 201 12.86 13.93 -20.99
C VAL A 201 14.06 13.89 -20.03
N ARG A 202 14.16 12.85 -19.20
CA ARG A 202 15.30 12.64 -18.30
C ARG A 202 16.60 12.49 -19.10
N THR A 203 16.58 11.70 -20.17
CA THR A 203 17.73 11.49 -21.06
C THR A 203 18.14 12.77 -21.81
N ALA A 204 17.17 13.56 -22.29
CA ALA A 204 17.45 14.85 -22.92
C ALA A 204 18.02 15.89 -21.94
N SER A 205 17.65 15.81 -20.66
CA SER A 205 18.14 16.72 -19.61
C SER A 205 19.57 16.38 -19.18
N THR A 206 19.93 15.09 -19.12
CA THR A 206 21.29 14.65 -18.76
C THR A 206 22.32 14.89 -19.87
N THR A 207 21.88 14.98 -21.13
CA THR A 207 22.75 15.24 -22.29
C THR A 207 23.04 16.72 -22.54
N ARG A 208 22.44 17.65 -21.77
CA ARG A 208 22.73 19.09 -21.88
C ARG A 208 24.02 19.45 -21.14
N THR A 209 25.13 19.47 -21.87
CA THR A 209 26.45 19.94 -21.41
C THR A 209 26.35 21.34 -20.78
N PRO A 210 27.03 21.63 -19.65
CA PRO A 210 27.04 22.98 -19.08
C PRO A 210 27.64 23.95 -20.10
N GLN A 211 26.84 24.90 -20.58
CA GLN A 211 27.37 26.07 -21.28
C GLN A 211 28.20 26.86 -20.29
N HIS A 212 29.52 26.66 -20.32
CA HIS A 212 30.49 27.49 -19.65
C HIS A 212 30.31 28.92 -20.17
N ARG A 213 29.59 29.77 -19.41
CA ARG A 213 29.53 31.21 -19.67
C ARG A 213 30.96 31.73 -19.64
N GLY A 214 31.51 31.99 -20.83
CA GLY A 214 32.83 32.58 -21.00
C GLY A 214 32.92 33.86 -20.18
N ARG A 215 33.74 33.82 -19.13
CA ARG A 215 34.14 34.99 -18.38
C ARG A 215 35.01 35.82 -19.31
N THR A 216 34.46 36.90 -19.86
CA THR A 216 35.22 37.91 -20.58
C THR A 216 36.25 38.50 -19.62
N GLN A 217 37.50 38.08 -19.78
CA GLN A 217 38.63 38.63 -19.05
C GLN A 217 38.98 39.96 -19.70
N ALA A 218 38.45 41.05 -19.13
CA ALA A 218 38.87 42.39 -19.48
C ALA A 218 40.34 42.56 -19.08
N GLY A 219 41.21 42.70 -20.09
CA GLY A 219 42.61 43.05 -19.88
C GLY A 219 42.72 44.40 -19.17
N LYS A 220 43.54 44.44 -18.12
CA LYS A 220 44.19 45.68 -17.70
C LYS A 220 45.69 45.45 -17.79
N ASP A 221 46.21 45.98 -18.87
CA ASP A 221 47.58 46.37 -19.11
C ASP A 221 48.03 47.32 -18.00
N PHE A 222 49.13 46.99 -17.32
CA PHE A 222 49.91 47.95 -16.54
C PHE A 222 51.38 47.65 -16.78
N GLY A 223 51.96 48.46 -17.68
CA GLY A 223 53.39 48.57 -17.87
C GLY A 223 54.05 49.44 -16.80
N ARG A 224 55.35 49.18 -16.66
CA ARG A 224 56.41 49.80 -15.84
C ARG A 224 56.56 49.31 -14.41
#